data_AF-A0AA37B151-F1
#
_entry.id   AF-A0AA37B151-F1
#
_cell.length_a   1.000
_cell.length_b   1.000
_cell.length_c   1.000
_cell.angle_alpha   90.00
_cell.angle_beta   90.00
_cell.angle_gamma   90.00
#
_symmetry.space_group_name_H-M   'P 1'
#
loop_
_entity.id
_entity.type
_entity.pdbx_description
1 polymer ?
#
loop_
_entity_poly.entity_id
_entity_poly.type
_entity_poly.pdbx_seq_one_letter_code
_entity_poly.pdbx_strand_id
1 'polypeptide(L)'
;MIDSGKRQSLDLANQQHQILIRGQLERIIESSVFEQSPKMKELLSFLVEQTLQGNGDRLKQFTIAIEIFDRGVDFDHQSDPIVRIQAGRVRRSLDTYYFTEGVNDALYINIPKGRYAPSFKLRSEEDLSLHQLHKRLLRIRQRASALA
;
A
#
# COMPACT_ATOMS: atom_id res chain seq x y z
N MET A 1 -25.20 3.70 19.92
CA MET A 1 -24.93 4.38 18.63
C MET A 1 -23.43 4.59 18.57
N ILE A 2 -22.76 3.89 17.66
CA ILE A 2 -21.31 3.64 17.69
C ILE A 2 -20.57 4.91 17.24
N ASP A 3 -19.74 5.46 18.13
CA ASP A 3 -18.79 6.53 17.81
C ASP A 3 -17.77 5.97 16.81
N SER A 4 -17.86 6.45 15.57
CA SER A 4 -16.99 6.05 14.48
C SER A 4 -15.67 6.78 14.66
N GLY A 5 -14.79 6.19 15.46
CA GLY A 5 -13.45 6.69 15.76
C GLY A 5 -12.81 7.31 14.53
N LYS A 6 -12.56 8.63 14.60
CA LYS A 6 -11.86 9.39 13.58
C LYS A 6 -10.56 8.67 13.23
N ARG A 7 -10.53 8.01 12.07
CA ARG A 7 -9.30 7.51 11.45
C ARG A 7 -8.36 8.71 11.30
N GLN A 8 -7.33 8.78 12.15
CA GLN A 8 -6.41 9.91 12.17
C GLN A 8 -5.59 9.90 10.87
N SER A 9 -5.88 10.88 10.00
CA SER A 9 -5.03 11.18 8.85
C SER A 9 -3.71 11.72 9.36
N LEU A 10 -2.61 11.29 8.75
CA LEU A 10 -1.29 11.82 9.05
C LEU A 10 -1.09 13.14 8.30
N ASP A 11 -0.56 14.13 9.00
CA ASP A 11 -0.05 15.36 8.39
C ASP A 11 1.27 15.06 7.67
N LEU A 12 1.29 15.22 6.34
CA LEU A 12 2.46 14.96 5.51
C LEU A 12 3.55 16.03 5.64
N ALA A 13 3.23 17.23 6.12
CA ALA A 13 4.23 18.26 6.39
C ALA A 13 5.02 17.96 7.68
N ASN A 14 4.49 17.11 8.55
CA ASN A 14 5.13 16.73 9.80
C ASN A 14 6.25 15.70 9.57
N GLN A 15 7.47 16.05 10.00
CA GLN A 15 8.64 15.19 9.85
C GLN A 15 8.50 13.83 10.54
N GLN A 16 7.92 13.77 11.74
CA GLN A 16 7.72 12.52 12.46
C GLN A 16 6.76 11.59 11.71
N HIS A 17 5.69 12.13 11.13
CA HIS A 17 4.79 11.34 10.28
C HIS A 17 5.47 10.83 9.03
N GLN A 18 6.30 11.64 8.38
CA GLN A 18 7.06 11.17 7.22
C GLN A 18 8.04 10.05 7.59
N ILE A 19 8.69 10.12 8.75
CA ILE A 19 9.57 9.04 9.26
C ILE A 19 8.77 7.75 9.46
N LEU A 20 7.59 7.82 10.08
CA LEU A 20 6.72 6.65 10.26
C LEU A 20 6.29 6.04 8.91
N ILE A 21 5.97 6.89 7.94
CA ILE A 21 5.58 6.46 6.59
C ILE A 21 6.74 5.76 5.88
N ARG A 22 7.94 6.32 5.91
CA ARG A 22 9.14 5.70 5.32
C ARG A 22 9.50 4.38 6.00
N GLY A 23 9.47 4.33 7.32
CA GLY A 23 9.71 3.08 8.05
C GLY A 23 8.64 2.01 7.80
N GLN A 24 7.41 2.38 7.45
CA GLN A 24 6.41 1.41 6.98
C GLN A 24 6.65 0.97 5.53
N LEU A 25 7.05 1.89 4.65
CA LEU A 25 7.43 1.58 3.27
C LEU A 25 8.59 0.56 3.25
N GLU A 26 9.64 0.80 4.03
CA GLU A 26 10.81 -0.09 4.17
C GLU A 26 10.37 -1.51 4.54
N ARG A 27 9.56 -1.66 5.60
CA ARG A 27 8.99 -2.96 6.01
C ARG A 27 8.18 -3.63 4.90
N ILE A 28 7.45 -2.88 4.09
CA ILE A 28 6.67 -3.43 2.97
C ILE A 28 7.60 -3.93 1.85
N ILE A 29 8.59 -3.13 1.42
CA ILE A 29 9.44 -3.49 0.27
C ILE A 29 10.46 -4.58 0.61
N GLU A 30 10.75 -4.80 1.89
CA GLU A 30 11.57 -5.91 2.39
C GLU A 30 10.75 -7.19 2.65
N SER A 31 9.42 -7.11 2.64
CA SER A 31 8.55 -8.28 2.86
C SER A 31 8.65 -9.30 1.73
N SER A 32 8.33 -10.56 2.05
CA SER A 32 8.34 -11.65 1.06
C SER A 32 7.37 -11.39 -0.11
N VAL A 33 6.30 -10.62 0.15
CA VAL A 33 5.29 -10.23 -0.85
C VAL A 33 5.85 -9.31 -1.93
N PHE A 34 6.83 -8.48 -1.60
CA PHE A 34 7.47 -7.54 -2.53
C PHE A 34 8.88 -7.95 -2.93
N GLU A 35 9.50 -8.87 -2.20
CA GLU A 35 10.92 -9.23 -2.32
C GLU A 35 11.36 -9.48 -3.77
N GLN A 36 10.56 -10.25 -4.51
CA GLN A 36 10.88 -10.74 -5.86
C GLN A 36 10.53 -9.77 -7.00
N SER A 37 10.08 -8.55 -6.71
CA SER A 37 9.67 -7.60 -7.75
C SER A 37 10.32 -6.22 -7.60
N PRO A 38 11.56 -6.03 -8.13
CA PRO A 38 12.28 -4.77 -8.06
C PRO A 38 11.45 -3.58 -8.57
N LYS A 39 10.76 -3.75 -9.70
CA LYS A 39 9.95 -2.70 -10.32
C LYS A 39 8.71 -2.33 -9.49
N MET A 40 8.13 -3.26 -8.73
CA MET A 40 7.04 -2.95 -7.79
C MET A 40 7.54 -2.19 -6.57
N LYS A 41 8.73 -2.54 -6.05
CA LYS A 41 9.38 -1.78 -4.98
C LYS A 41 9.66 -0.35 -5.44
N GLU A 42 10.29 -0.21 -6.61
CA GLU A 42 10.60 1.08 -7.23
C GLU A 42 9.34 1.94 -7.43
N LEU A 43 8.29 1.36 -8.02
CA LEU A 43 7.02 2.05 -8.20
C LEU A 43 6.42 2.50 -6.85
N LEU A 44 6.32 1.60 -5.86
CA LEU A 44 5.73 1.95 -4.57
C LEU A 44 6.53 3.04 -3.86
N SER A 45 7.87 2.92 -3.83
CA SER A 45 8.76 3.92 -3.23
C SER A 45 8.62 5.27 -3.91
N PHE A 46 8.61 5.32 -5.25
CA PHE A 46 8.40 6.55 -5.99
C PHE A 46 7.07 7.24 -5.65
N LEU A 47 5.97 6.47 -5.63
CA LEU A 47 4.65 7.01 -5.33
C LEU A 47 4.56 7.57 -3.91
N VAL A 48 5.17 6.89 -2.92
CA VAL A 48 5.22 7.34 -1.53
C VAL A 48 6.05 8.62 -1.42
N GLU A 49 7.27 8.64 -1.94
CA GLU A 49 8.16 9.81 -1.84
C GLU A 49 7.59 11.05 -2.53
N GLN A 50 7.05 10.90 -3.75
CA GLN A 50 6.40 12.02 -4.43
C GLN A 50 5.20 12.56 -3.64
N THR A 51 4.46 11.68 -2.97
CA THR A 51 3.32 12.12 -2.16
C THR A 51 3.77 12.82 -0.88
N LEU A 52 4.84 12.35 -0.21
CA LEU A 52 5.43 13.03 0.95
C LEU A 52 6.03 14.39 0.60
N GLN A 53 6.52 14.56 -0.63
CA GLN A 53 6.99 15.84 -1.16
C GLN A 53 5.87 16.80 -1.58
N GLY A 54 4.59 16.42 -1.42
CA GLY A 54 3.44 17.22 -1.84
C GLY A 54 3.15 17.17 -3.35
N ASN A 55 3.81 16.29 -4.10
CA ASN A 55 3.63 16.12 -5.54
C ASN A 55 2.58 15.05 -5.90
N GLY A 56 1.73 14.64 -4.95
CA GLY A 56 0.73 13.59 -5.16
C GLY A 56 -0.21 13.85 -6.35
N ASP A 57 -0.63 15.10 -6.55
CA ASP A 57 -1.50 15.50 -7.67
C ASP A 57 -0.81 15.44 -9.04
N ARG A 58 0.53 15.38 -9.06
CA ARG A 58 1.35 15.25 -10.28
C ARG A 58 1.59 13.79 -10.66
N LEU A 59 1.22 12.82 -9.81
CA LEU A 59 1.32 11.40 -10.10
C LEU A 59 0.28 10.97 -11.13
N LYS A 60 0.56 11.30 -12.40
CA LYS A 60 -0.22 10.91 -13.56
C LYS A 60 0.40 9.69 -14.22
N GLN A 61 -0.42 8.98 -15.00
CA GLN A 61 0.03 7.77 -15.71
C GLN A 61 1.26 8.02 -16.58
N PHE A 62 1.28 9.15 -17.29
CA PHE A 62 2.40 9.55 -18.16
C PHE A 62 3.71 9.74 -17.38
N THR A 63 3.68 10.51 -16.28
CA THR A 63 4.87 10.73 -15.43
C THR A 63 5.45 9.43 -14.92
N ILE A 64 4.60 8.52 -14.43
CA ILE A 64 5.05 7.22 -13.92
C ILE A 64 5.63 6.35 -15.04
N ALA A 65 5.07 6.41 -16.25
CA ALA A 65 5.57 5.65 -17.39
C ALA A 65 7.01 6.04 -17.75
N ILE A 66 7.30 7.34 -17.75
CA ILE A 66 8.64 7.85 -18.06
C ILE A 66 9.61 7.54 -16.92
N GLU A 67 9.26 7.93 -15.69
CA GLU A 67 10.18 7.90 -14.54
C GLU A 67 10.50 6.47 -14.06
N ILE A 68 9.57 5.53 -14.23
CA ILE A 68 9.68 4.17 -13.65
C ILE A 68 9.74 3.07 -14.71
N PHE A 69 9.11 3.27 -15.87
CA PHE A 69 9.01 2.22 -16.89
C PHE A 69 9.81 2.52 -18.16
N ASP A 70 10.72 3.50 -18.08
CA ASP A 70 11.63 3.90 -19.16
C ASP A 70 10.88 4.15 -20.48
N ARG A 71 9.65 4.67 -20.39
CA ARG A 71 8.86 5.02 -21.57
C ARG A 71 9.27 6.38 -22.11
N GLY A 72 9.21 6.52 -23.43
CA GLY A 72 9.48 7.77 -24.13
C GLY A 72 8.31 8.76 -24.06
N VAL A 73 8.54 9.95 -24.61
CA VAL A 73 7.52 11.01 -24.72
C VAL A 73 6.35 10.65 -25.65
N ASP A 74 6.53 9.62 -26.48
CA ASP A 74 5.54 9.02 -27.36
C ASP A 74 4.63 8.00 -26.64
N PHE A 75 4.76 7.85 -25.32
CA PHE A 75 3.91 6.96 -24.52
C PHE A 75 2.43 7.32 -24.63
N ASP A 76 1.66 6.42 -25.25
CA ASP A 76 0.21 6.45 -25.24
C ASP A 76 -0.38 5.55 -24.14
N HIS A 77 -0.99 6.18 -23.15
CA HIS A 77 -1.60 5.48 -22.03
C HIS A 77 -2.84 4.66 -22.42
N GLN A 78 -3.45 4.89 -23.58
CA GLN A 78 -4.61 4.10 -24.03
C GLN A 78 -4.15 2.71 -24.49
N SER A 79 -3.11 2.66 -25.32
CA SER A 79 -2.54 1.42 -25.87
C SER A 79 -1.57 0.69 -24.94
N ASP A 80 -0.81 1.40 -24.09
CA ASP A 80 0.09 0.77 -23.12
C ASP A 80 -0.48 0.84 -21.67
N PRO A 81 -1.03 -0.29 -21.16
CA PRO A 81 -1.60 -0.36 -19.82
C PRO A 81 -0.55 -0.61 -18.71
N ILE A 82 0.75 -0.60 -19.00
CA ILE A 82 1.81 -1.01 -18.06
C ILE A 82 1.65 -0.39 -16.67
N VAL A 83 1.48 0.93 -16.60
CA VAL A 83 1.31 1.65 -15.33
C VAL A 83 0.04 1.22 -14.59
N ARG A 84 -1.08 1.03 -15.30
CA ARG A 84 -2.34 0.56 -14.69
C ARG A 84 -2.20 -0.86 -14.16
N ILE A 85 -1.55 -1.75 -14.92
CA ILE A 85 -1.32 -3.14 -14.52
C ILE A 85 -0.44 -3.18 -13.27
N GLN A 86 0.67 -2.45 -13.26
CA GLN A 86 1.62 -2.46 -12.15
C GLN A 86 1.04 -1.80 -10.90
N ALA A 87 0.32 -0.68 -11.03
CA ALA A 87 -0.43 -0.12 -9.90
C ALA A 87 -1.51 -1.09 -9.38
N GLY A 88 -2.15 -1.88 -10.25
CA GLY A 88 -3.05 -2.94 -9.84
C GLY A 88 -2.35 -4.06 -9.05
N ARG A 89 -1.13 -4.43 -9.46
CA ARG A 89 -0.30 -5.42 -8.75
C ARG A 89 0.15 -4.88 -7.39
N VAL A 90 0.65 -3.65 -7.31
CA VAL A 90 1.03 -3.01 -6.04
C VAL A 90 -0.13 -3.00 -5.05
N ARG A 91 -1.34 -2.62 -5.48
CA ARG A 91 -2.53 -2.65 -4.61
C ARG A 91 -2.79 -4.05 -4.04
N ARG A 92 -2.81 -5.07 -4.89
CA ARG A 92 -3.01 -6.46 -4.43
C ARG A 92 -1.90 -6.93 -3.50
N SER A 93 -0.65 -6.56 -3.76
CA SER A 93 0.47 -6.90 -2.88
C SER A 93 0.40 -6.18 -1.54
N LEU A 94 -0.06 -4.92 -1.50
CA LEU A 94 -0.35 -4.22 -0.24
C LEU A 94 -1.44 -4.95 0.54
N ASP A 95 -2.54 -5.35 -0.12
CA ASP A 95 -3.60 -6.12 0.52
C ASP A 95 -3.07 -7.44 1.10
N THR A 96 -2.27 -8.19 0.33
CA THR A 96 -1.63 -9.42 0.79
C THR A 96 -0.70 -9.15 1.97
N TYR A 97 0.17 -8.14 1.89
CA TYR A 97 1.10 -7.79 2.96
C TYR A 97 0.38 -7.51 4.28
N TYR A 98 -0.65 -6.65 4.25
CA TYR A 98 -1.42 -6.33 5.45
C TYR A 98 -2.30 -7.49 5.94
N PHE A 99 -2.59 -8.47 5.07
CA PHE A 99 -3.23 -9.72 5.47
C PHE A 99 -2.23 -10.73 6.06
N THR A 100 -0.95 -10.68 5.70
CA THR A 100 0.08 -11.64 6.14
C THR A 100 1.02 -11.04 7.17
N GLU A 101 2.14 -10.46 6.71
CA GLU A 101 3.30 -10.00 7.48
C GLU A 101 3.02 -8.71 8.24
N GLY A 102 2.36 -7.75 7.60
CA GLY A 102 2.02 -6.43 8.16
C GLY A 102 0.74 -6.41 9.01
N VAL A 103 0.27 -7.57 9.49
CA VAL A 103 -1.02 -7.69 10.17
C VAL A 103 -1.17 -6.80 11.40
N ASN A 104 -0.07 -6.62 12.15
CA ASN A 104 -0.02 -5.84 13.38
C ASN A 104 0.58 -4.45 13.16
N ASP A 105 0.87 -4.08 11.92
CA ASP A 105 1.47 -2.78 11.65
C ASP A 105 0.45 -1.67 11.91
N ALA A 106 0.85 -0.71 12.75
CA ALA A 106 0.02 0.42 13.15
C ALA A 106 -0.25 1.41 12.00
N LEU A 107 0.58 1.39 10.94
CA LEU A 107 0.42 2.28 9.80
C LEU A 107 -0.04 1.52 8.56
N TYR A 108 -1.11 2.02 7.93
CA TYR A 108 -1.65 1.50 6.69
C TYR A 108 -1.36 2.43 5.52
N ILE A 109 -0.63 1.93 4.51
CA ILE A 109 -0.40 2.57 3.22
C ILE A 109 -1.36 1.98 2.20
N ASN A 110 -2.19 2.82 1.59
CA ASN A 110 -3.17 2.40 0.59
C ASN A 110 -3.10 3.25 -0.67
N ILE A 111 -3.21 2.63 -1.84
CA ILE A 111 -3.30 3.34 -3.13
C ILE A 111 -4.73 3.24 -3.64
N PRO A 112 -5.53 4.32 -3.60
CA PRO A 112 -6.92 4.29 -4.06
C PRO A 112 -7.05 3.86 -5.52
N LYS A 113 -8.17 3.22 -5.87
CA LYS A 113 -8.50 2.93 -7.27
C LYS A 113 -8.64 4.23 -8.06
N GLY A 114 -8.16 4.23 -9.31
CA GLY A 114 -8.19 5.41 -10.18
C GLY A 114 -7.21 6.53 -9.82
N ARG A 115 -6.42 6.37 -8.74
CA ARG A 115 -5.38 7.32 -8.32
C ARG A 115 -4.04 6.62 -8.16
N TYR A 116 -2.96 7.38 -8.20
CA TYR A 116 -1.61 6.87 -7.97
C TYR A 116 -1.00 7.37 -6.66
N ALA A 117 -1.41 8.54 -6.17
CA ALA A 117 -1.01 9.03 -4.86
C ALA A 117 -1.49 8.10 -3.73
N PRO A 118 -0.59 7.54 -2.91
CA PRO A 118 -0.96 6.78 -1.73
C PRO A 118 -1.62 7.66 -0.67
N SER A 119 -2.35 7.00 0.21
CA SER A 119 -2.98 7.55 1.41
C SER A 119 -2.44 6.81 2.62
N PHE A 120 -2.24 7.54 3.71
CA PHE A 120 -1.61 7.03 4.93
C PHE A 120 -2.56 7.19 6.10
N LYS A 121 -2.74 6.11 6.87
CA LYS A 121 -3.67 6.11 8.02
C LYS A 121 -3.08 5.32 9.16
N LEU A 122 -3.20 5.84 10.37
CA LEU A 122 -3.01 5.03 11.57
C LEU A 122 -4.21 4.08 11.72
N ARG A 123 -3.92 2.83 12.06
CA ARG A 123 -4.92 1.84 12.43
C ARG A 123 -5.26 2.01 13.89
N SER A 124 -6.55 1.95 14.20
CA SER A 124 -7.00 1.91 15.59
C SER A 124 -6.66 0.56 16.23
N GLU A 125 -6.62 0.52 17.56
CA GLU A 125 -6.50 -0.75 18.30
C GLU A 125 -7.65 -1.72 17.96
N GLU A 126 -8.84 -1.19 17.68
CA GLU A 126 -10.01 -1.97 17.25
C GLU A 126 -9.78 -2.63 15.88
N ASP A 127 -9.21 -1.90 14.91
CA ASP A 127 -8.89 -2.43 13.58
C ASP A 127 -7.84 -3.54 13.65
N LEU A 128 -6.90 -3.45 14.59
CA LEU A 128 -5.88 -4.48 14.84
C LEU A 128 -6.51 -5.70 15.52
N SER A 129 -7.39 -5.48 16.50
CA SER A 129 -8.03 -6.53 17.29
C SER A 129 -9.05 -7.36 16.48
N LEU A 130 -9.90 -6.71 15.68
CA LEU A 130 -10.88 -7.41 14.81
C LEU A 130 -10.18 -8.31 13.79
N HIS A 131 -9.05 -7.84 13.25
CA HIS A 131 -8.29 -8.62 12.28
C HIS A 131 -7.61 -9.84 12.93
N GLN A 132 -7.08 -9.69 14.15
CA GLN A 132 -6.55 -10.80 14.94
C GLN A 132 -7.62 -11.86 15.23
N LEU A 133 -8.85 -11.43 15.59
CA LEU A 133 -9.98 -12.32 15.82
C LEU A 133 -10.37 -13.08 14.55
N HIS A 134 -10.48 -12.39 13.41
CA HIS A 134 -10.84 -13.03 12.13
C HIS A 134 -9.83 -14.11 11.72
N LYS A 135 -8.52 -13.88 11.90
CA LYS A 135 -7.50 -14.92 11.66
C LYS A 135 -7.62 -16.09 12.63
N ARG A 136 -7.89 -15.83 13.91
CA ARG A 136 -8.07 -16.90 14.90
C ARG A 136 -9.21 -17.83 14.48
N LEU A 137 -10.31 -17.28 13.96
CA LEU A 137 -11.43 -18.05 13.41
C LEU A 137 -11.07 -18.82 12.14
N LEU A 138 -10.35 -18.21 11.20
CA LEU A 138 -9.88 -18.90 9.98
C LEU A 138 -8.98 -20.09 10.31
N ARG A 139 -8.05 -19.95 11.27
CA ARG A 139 -7.18 -21.04 11.73
C ARG A 139 -7.95 -22.18 12.40
N ILE A 140 -8.99 -21.86 13.18
CA ILE A 140 -9.88 -22.88 13.79
C ILE A 140 -10.60 -23.67 12.70
N ARG A 141 -11.16 -22.97 11.70
CA ARG A 141 -11.87 -23.61 10.56
C ARG A 141 -10.96 -24.51 9.73
N GLN A 142 -9.72 -24.10 9.48
CA GLN A 142 -8.72 -24.90 8.76
C GLN A 142 -8.33 -26.17 9.51
N ARG A 143 -8.21 -26.12 10.85
CA ARG A 143 -7.94 -27.32 11.67
C ARG A 143 -9.13 -28.29 11.70
N ALA A 144 -10.35 -27.78 11.79
CA ALA A 144 -11.55 -28.62 11.73
C ALA A 144 -11.69 -29.37 10.39
N SER A 145 -11.18 -28.79 9.30
CA SER A 145 -11.18 -29.42 7.96
C SER A 145 -10.04 -30.41 7.72
N ALA A 146 -9.00 -30.44 8.56
CA ALA A 146 -7.86 -31.34 8.42
C ALA A 146 -7.96 -32.62 9.28
N LEU A 147 -9.03 -32.74 10.07
CA LEU A 147 -9.35 -33.87 10.93
C LEU A 147 -10.53 -34.72 10.42
N ALA A 148 -10.99 -34.45 9.19
CA ALA A 148 -12.02 -35.18 8.46
C ALA A 148 -11.43 -35.71 7.16
#